data_AF-A0AAD4BH26-F1
#
_entry.id   AF-A0AAD4BH26-F1
#
_cell.length_a   1.000
_cell.length_b   1.000
_cell.length_c   1.000
_cell.angle_alpha   90.00
_cell.angle_beta   90.00
_cell.angle_gamma   90.00
#
_symmetry.space_group_name_H-M   'P 1'
#
loop_
_entity.id
_entity.type
_entity.pdbx_description
1 polymer ?
#
loop_
_entity_poly.entity_id
_entity_poly.type
_entity_poly.pdbx_seq_one_letter_code
_entity_poly.pdbx_strand_id
1 'polypeptide(L)'
;MKLFGLGGSPTTPQSASGRQKQRPVTQYLTPNNHCGVSLVALDADYPPLTAPVAPVGASVAPFRTSKTAPILFYDKNDPFYEFTNFSPHDVIYKGKRYPTSEHLFQAFKFVDDHPEIAERVRNCGERPMLAFDEAHQYQKWVRSDWRQVNVEKMEIALHLKFTQHPDLKALLLGTGDADIIEDSPRDYFWGIGVDRSGRNELGKALVRIREELREEQDNPSHIPTARRDSTRLSIQDLASLVPTQLAPNVNVQRCSVLGSGLGVASPQGSGLCEFCQVRPKFQNHPYCGRTCATEATKTCSFCRSKPRFGKHPYCSRTCAAKAGRAV
;
A
#
# COMPACT_ATOMS: atom_id res chain seq x y z
N MET A 1 -73.34 -42.78 -34.53
CA MET A 1 -74.59 -43.34 -33.99
C MET A 1 -74.45 -43.45 -32.48
N LYS A 2 -75.41 -42.85 -31.74
CA LYS A 2 -75.71 -42.97 -30.28
C LYS A 2 -74.61 -42.50 -29.30
N LEU A 3 -74.75 -41.31 -28.68
CA LEU A 3 -75.54 -40.95 -27.46
C LEU A 3 -74.87 -41.47 -26.17
N PHE A 4 -74.77 -40.80 -25.01
CA PHE A 4 -74.92 -39.43 -24.47
C PHE A 4 -74.64 -39.58 -22.94
N GLY A 5 -74.30 -38.50 -22.22
CA GLY A 5 -74.43 -38.41 -20.73
C GLY A 5 -73.14 -37.97 -20.02
N LEU A 6 -72.91 -36.68 -19.74
CA LEU A 6 -73.45 -35.81 -18.67
C LEU A 6 -72.90 -36.08 -17.25
N GLY A 7 -72.19 -35.07 -16.72
CA GLY A 7 -72.50 -34.50 -15.40
C GLY A 7 -71.48 -34.74 -14.27
N GLY A 8 -71.04 -33.65 -13.62
CA GLY A 8 -70.49 -33.70 -12.26
C GLY A 8 -69.52 -32.57 -11.90
N SER A 9 -70.04 -31.51 -11.31
CA SER A 9 -69.35 -30.29 -10.83
C SER A 9 -68.66 -30.47 -9.45
N PRO A 10 -67.93 -29.45 -8.93
CA PRO A 10 -66.88 -29.55 -7.91
C PRO A 10 -67.37 -29.30 -6.48
N THR A 11 -66.62 -29.77 -5.48
CA THR A 11 -66.66 -29.25 -4.10
C THR A 11 -65.32 -29.44 -3.38
N THR A 12 -64.77 -28.34 -2.87
CA THR A 12 -63.73 -28.26 -1.82
C THR A 12 -64.40 -28.34 -0.44
N PRO A 13 -63.72 -28.78 0.65
CA PRO A 13 -63.00 -27.81 1.50
C PRO A 13 -61.76 -28.33 2.28
N GLN A 14 -60.92 -27.37 2.72
CA GLN A 14 -60.14 -27.19 3.99
C GLN A 14 -59.73 -28.46 4.80
N SER A 15 -58.56 -28.63 5.42
CA SER A 15 -57.47 -27.77 5.91
C SER A 15 -56.30 -28.67 6.39
N ALA A 16 -55.16 -28.08 6.73
CA ALA A 16 -54.26 -28.42 7.85
C ALA A 16 -52.76 -28.66 7.53
N SER A 17 -51.96 -27.82 8.21
CA SER A 17 -50.63 -28.06 8.76
C SER A 17 -49.42 -28.10 7.81
N GLY A 18 -48.49 -27.20 8.08
CA GLY A 18 -47.21 -27.10 7.39
C GLY A 18 -46.20 -28.16 7.80
N ARG A 19 -45.22 -28.39 6.92
CA ARG A 19 -43.89 -28.84 7.33
C ARG A 19 -42.87 -28.59 6.22
N GLN A 20 -41.71 -28.15 6.67
CA GLN A 20 -40.48 -27.92 5.92
C GLN A 20 -40.12 -29.12 5.04
N LYS A 21 -39.79 -28.87 3.76
CA LYS A 21 -39.09 -29.84 2.92
C LYS A 21 -37.59 -29.71 3.16
N GLN A 22 -37.08 -30.54 4.06
CA GLN A 22 -35.69 -30.97 4.04
C GLN A 22 -35.50 -31.93 2.86
N ARG A 23 -34.43 -31.75 2.08
CA ARG A 23 -33.93 -32.74 1.12
C ARG A 23 -32.77 -33.52 1.73
N PRO A 24 -32.60 -34.80 1.37
CA PRO A 24 -31.88 -35.78 2.16
C PRO A 24 -30.36 -35.73 1.97
N VAL A 25 -29.69 -36.14 3.05
CA VAL A 25 -28.27 -36.38 3.20
C VAL A 25 -27.89 -37.68 2.48
N THR A 26 -26.95 -37.62 1.55
CA THR A 26 -26.15 -38.78 1.14
C THR A 26 -24.72 -38.59 1.60
N GLN A 27 -24.34 -39.41 2.57
CA GLN A 27 -22.97 -39.63 3.01
C GLN A 27 -22.19 -40.37 1.92
N TYR A 28 -20.99 -39.89 1.59
CA TYR A 28 -19.90 -40.75 1.17
C TYR A 28 -18.63 -40.34 1.91
N LEU A 29 -18.01 -41.36 2.52
CA LEU A 29 -16.80 -41.33 3.32
C LEU A 29 -15.57 -40.97 2.47
N THR A 30 -14.57 -40.44 3.17
CA THR A 30 -13.28 -39.94 2.70
C THR A 30 -12.38 -41.01 2.06
N PRO A 31 -11.32 -40.57 1.36
CA PRO A 31 -10.00 -40.78 1.97
C PRO A 31 -9.10 -39.53 1.97
N ASN A 32 -8.23 -39.53 2.98
CA ASN A 32 -7.19 -38.55 3.29
C ASN A 32 -6.34 -38.12 2.08
N ASN A 33 -6.21 -36.81 1.91
CA ASN A 33 -4.95 -36.18 1.54
C ASN A 33 -4.90 -34.76 2.11
N HIS A 34 -4.19 -34.59 3.23
CA HIS A 34 -3.94 -33.30 3.86
C HIS A 34 -2.93 -32.49 3.04
N CYS A 35 -3.42 -31.69 2.11
CA CYS A 35 -2.71 -30.50 1.64
C CYS A 35 -3.35 -29.29 2.35
N GLY A 36 -2.88 -29.04 3.58
CA GLY A 36 -3.29 -27.88 4.36
C GLY A 36 -2.67 -26.62 3.74
N VAL A 37 -3.41 -25.98 2.85
CA VAL A 37 -3.17 -24.57 2.50
C VAL A 37 -3.54 -23.78 3.74
N SER A 38 -2.59 -23.62 4.64
CA SER A 38 -2.75 -22.75 5.80
C SER A 38 -2.77 -21.32 5.29
N LEU A 39 -3.95 -20.70 5.35
CA LEU A 39 -4.12 -19.25 5.39
C LEU A 39 -3.10 -18.66 6.38
N VAL A 40 -1.99 -18.14 5.86
CA VAL A 40 -1.00 -17.40 6.65
C VAL A 40 -1.08 -15.94 6.27
N ALA A 41 -1.69 -15.20 7.20
CA ALA A 41 -1.48 -13.80 7.54
C ALA A 41 -0.72 -12.98 6.49
N LEU A 42 -1.51 -12.32 5.64
CA LEU A 42 -1.18 -10.95 5.26
C LEU A 42 -1.15 -10.12 6.56
N ASP A 43 -0.26 -9.12 6.60
CA ASP A 43 -0.11 -8.10 7.66
C ASP A 43 1.03 -8.37 8.67
N ALA A 44 2.23 -7.92 8.33
CA ALA A 44 3.31 -7.71 9.32
C ALA A 44 4.28 -6.54 9.02
N ASP A 45 4.29 -5.96 7.82
CA ASP A 45 5.32 -4.96 7.45
C ASP A 45 4.82 -3.52 7.22
N TYR A 46 3.61 -3.20 7.69
CA TYR A 46 3.28 -1.84 8.10
C TYR A 46 3.21 -1.85 9.63
N PRO A 47 4.20 -1.31 10.37
CA PRO A 47 4.00 -1.07 11.79
C PRO A 47 2.80 -0.12 11.94
N PRO A 48 1.87 -0.36 12.88
CA PRO A 48 0.84 0.62 13.17
C PRO A 48 1.57 1.92 13.52
N LEU A 49 1.31 2.97 12.75
CA LEU A 49 1.66 4.31 13.15
C LEU A 49 0.78 4.60 14.36
N THR A 50 1.25 4.22 15.56
CA THR A 50 0.64 4.66 16.80
C THR A 50 0.60 6.17 16.73
N ALA A 51 -0.60 6.71 16.60
CA ALA A 51 -0.86 8.13 16.64
C ALA A 51 -0.16 8.70 17.89
N PRO A 52 0.44 9.90 17.82
CA PRO A 52 0.62 10.66 19.05
C PRO A 52 -0.75 10.76 19.72
N VAL A 53 -0.82 10.35 20.99
CA VAL A 53 -2.02 10.53 21.81
C VAL A 53 -2.39 12.01 21.74
N ALA A 54 -3.51 12.31 21.11
CA ALA A 54 -4.01 13.67 21.06
C ALA A 54 -4.16 14.18 22.50
N PRO A 55 -3.72 15.41 22.82
CA PRO A 55 -3.98 15.99 24.12
C PRO A 55 -5.49 16.02 24.35
N VAL A 56 -5.92 15.41 25.45
CA VAL A 56 -7.30 15.44 25.92
C VAL A 56 -7.70 16.91 26.08
N GLY A 57 -8.55 17.43 25.19
CA GLY A 57 -9.07 18.80 25.29
C GLY A 57 -9.20 19.59 23.99
N ALA A 58 -8.75 19.09 22.83
CA ALA A 58 -9.02 19.76 21.56
C ALA A 58 -10.45 19.48 21.11
N SER A 59 -11.32 20.50 21.16
CA SER A 59 -12.64 20.50 20.55
C SER A 59 -12.49 20.25 19.05
N VAL A 60 -12.76 19.01 18.61
CA VAL A 60 -12.88 18.67 17.20
C VAL A 60 -14.11 19.40 16.70
N ALA A 61 -13.91 20.41 15.84
CA ALA A 61 -15.03 21.05 15.14
C ALA A 61 -15.87 19.94 14.48
N PRO A 62 -17.21 19.96 14.63
CA PRO A 62 -18.05 18.90 14.09
C PRO A 62 -17.79 18.78 12.59
N PHE A 63 -17.59 17.54 12.13
CA PHE A 63 -17.60 17.21 10.70
C PHE A 63 -18.81 17.92 10.08
N ARG A 64 -18.57 18.78 9.08
CA ARG A 64 -19.66 19.39 8.30
C ARG A 64 -20.50 18.22 7.79
N THR A 65 -21.73 18.11 8.26
CA THR A 65 -22.67 17.09 7.79
C THR A 65 -22.97 17.42 6.34
N SER A 66 -22.27 16.74 5.42
CA SER A 66 -22.60 16.79 4.01
C SER A 66 -24.04 16.29 3.83
N LYS A 67 -24.83 16.98 3.00
CA LYS A 67 -26.22 16.56 2.69
C LYS A 67 -26.25 15.29 1.82
N THR A 68 -25.12 14.91 1.21
CA THR A 68 -24.97 13.75 0.35
C THR A 68 -24.37 12.57 1.12
N ALA A 69 -24.83 11.36 0.78
CA ALA A 69 -24.28 10.15 1.37
C ALA A 69 -22.78 10.01 1.01
N PRO A 70 -21.95 9.50 1.93
CA PRO A 70 -20.54 9.29 1.65
C PRO A 70 -20.36 8.22 0.57
N ILE A 71 -19.35 8.40 -0.28
CA ILE A 71 -18.91 7.45 -1.29
C ILE A 71 -17.81 6.60 -0.69
N LEU A 72 -18.06 5.30 -0.59
CA LEU A 72 -17.10 4.29 -0.15
C LEU A 72 -16.50 3.60 -1.37
N PHE A 73 -15.18 3.45 -1.42
CA PHE A 73 -14.48 2.74 -2.49
C PHE A 73 -13.32 1.92 -1.94
N TYR A 74 -13.12 0.70 -2.46
CA TYR A 74 -11.98 -0.15 -2.14
C TYR A 74 -11.85 -1.36 -3.07
N ASP A 75 -12.89 -2.20 -3.16
CA ASP A 75 -12.82 -3.45 -3.92
C ASP A 75 -12.97 -3.21 -5.43
N LYS A 76 -12.24 -3.99 -6.23
CA LYS A 76 -12.27 -3.92 -7.70
C LYS A 76 -13.63 -4.22 -8.33
N ASN A 77 -14.53 -4.88 -7.59
CA ASN A 77 -15.86 -5.25 -8.06
C ASN A 77 -16.93 -4.24 -7.60
N ASP A 78 -16.56 -3.25 -6.79
CA ASP A 78 -17.46 -2.24 -6.27
C ASP A 78 -17.35 -0.94 -7.10
N PRO A 79 -18.40 -0.10 -7.12
CA PRO A 79 -18.35 1.21 -7.76
C PRO A 79 -17.20 2.07 -7.23
N PHE A 80 -16.71 2.99 -8.08
CA PHE A 80 -15.65 3.94 -7.74
C PHE A 80 -14.30 3.31 -7.42
N TYR A 81 -14.05 2.05 -7.80
CA TYR A 81 -12.71 1.46 -7.72
C TYR A 81 -11.66 2.31 -8.45
N GLU A 82 -12.08 3.06 -9.46
CA GLU A 82 -11.27 4.02 -10.20
C GLU A 82 -10.64 5.09 -9.29
N PHE A 83 -11.17 5.34 -8.09
CA PHE A 83 -10.58 6.27 -7.12
C PHE A 83 -9.35 5.72 -6.40
N THR A 84 -9.16 4.39 -6.37
CA THR A 84 -7.95 3.78 -5.84
C THR A 84 -6.73 4.11 -6.71
N ASN A 85 -5.56 4.28 -6.11
CA ASN A 85 -4.27 4.31 -6.82
C ASN A 85 -3.92 2.97 -7.50
N PHE A 86 -4.67 1.91 -7.21
CA PHE A 86 -4.53 0.55 -7.76
C PHE A 86 -5.35 0.31 -9.02
N SER A 87 -6.20 1.25 -9.43
CA SER A 87 -6.95 1.10 -10.68
C SER A 87 -6.04 1.15 -11.92
N PRO A 88 -6.34 0.41 -12.99
CA PRO A 88 -5.46 0.23 -14.15
C PRO A 88 -5.51 1.42 -15.12
N HIS A 89 -5.21 2.61 -14.60
CA HIS A 89 -5.12 3.85 -15.36
C HIS A 89 -3.68 4.34 -15.31
N ASP A 90 -3.06 4.39 -16.48
CA ASP A 90 -1.66 4.78 -16.58
C ASP A 90 -1.46 6.27 -16.31
N VAL A 91 -0.24 6.61 -15.93
CA VAL A 91 0.16 7.98 -15.62
C VAL A 91 1.46 8.29 -16.34
N ILE A 92 1.48 9.39 -17.08
CA ILE A 92 2.69 9.95 -17.66
C ILE A 92 3.29 10.96 -16.68
N TYR A 93 4.54 10.75 -16.28
CA TYR A 93 5.28 11.68 -15.42
C TYR A 93 6.69 11.89 -15.99
N LYS A 94 7.06 13.14 -16.25
CA LYS A 94 8.35 13.52 -16.87
C LYS A 94 8.66 12.70 -18.13
N GLY A 95 7.67 12.57 -19.01
CA GLY A 95 7.78 11.83 -20.28
C GLY A 95 7.85 10.30 -20.14
N LYS A 96 7.65 9.73 -18.95
CA LYS A 96 7.68 8.29 -18.70
C LYS A 96 6.30 7.77 -18.32
N ARG A 97 5.88 6.66 -18.93
CA ARG A 97 4.66 5.93 -18.55
C ARG A 97 4.87 5.09 -17.30
N TYR A 98 3.92 5.19 -16.38
CA TYR A 98 3.72 4.36 -15.20
C TYR A 98 2.38 3.62 -15.37
N PRO A 99 2.33 2.28 -15.23
CA PRO A 99 1.09 1.52 -15.44
C PRO A 99 -0.09 1.93 -14.55
N THR A 100 0.19 2.40 -13.34
CA THR A 100 -0.82 2.93 -12.41
C THR A 100 -0.25 4.08 -11.59
N SER A 101 -1.10 4.87 -10.93
CA SER A 101 -0.66 5.84 -9.91
C SER A 101 0.16 5.20 -8.80
N GLU A 102 -0.13 3.94 -8.43
CA GLU A 102 0.67 3.19 -7.45
C GLU A 102 2.12 2.99 -7.92
N HIS A 103 2.36 2.71 -9.21
CA HIS A 103 3.73 2.60 -9.72
C HIS A 103 4.50 3.90 -9.56
N LEU A 104 3.87 5.03 -9.88
CA LEU A 104 4.48 6.34 -9.73
C LEU A 104 4.71 6.68 -8.24
N PHE A 105 3.74 6.40 -7.38
CA PHE A 105 3.84 6.62 -5.94
C PHE A 105 5.00 5.83 -5.31
N GLN A 106 5.13 4.55 -5.66
CA GLN A 106 6.23 3.71 -5.18
C GLN A 106 7.58 4.17 -5.75
N ALA A 107 7.64 4.60 -7.01
CA ALA A 107 8.85 5.14 -7.61
C ALA A 107 9.30 6.45 -6.94
N PHE A 108 8.37 7.29 -6.47
CA PHE A 108 8.70 8.54 -5.78
C PHE A 108 9.55 8.39 -4.52
N LYS A 109 9.59 7.18 -3.94
CA LYS A 109 10.49 6.84 -2.84
C LYS A 109 11.97 6.89 -3.22
N PHE A 110 12.28 6.79 -4.52
CA PHE A 110 13.63 6.56 -5.02
C PHE A 110 14.06 7.52 -6.14
N VAL A 111 13.14 8.26 -6.78
CA VAL A 111 13.44 9.09 -7.97
C VAL A 111 14.63 10.04 -7.83
N ASP A 112 14.85 10.60 -6.64
CA ASP A 112 15.90 11.61 -6.41
C ASP A 112 17.23 10.96 -6.00
N ASP A 113 17.21 9.98 -5.09
CA ASP A 113 18.41 9.39 -4.49
C ASP A 113 18.89 8.11 -5.22
N HIS A 114 17.95 7.37 -5.81
CA HIS A 114 18.15 6.03 -6.40
C HIS A 114 17.30 5.83 -7.68
N PRO A 115 17.53 6.64 -8.73
CA PRO A 115 16.72 6.62 -9.94
C PRO A 115 16.67 5.25 -10.64
N GLU A 116 17.71 4.42 -10.49
CA GLU A 116 17.76 3.06 -10.99
C GLU A 116 16.72 2.13 -10.33
N ILE A 117 16.41 2.36 -9.05
CA ILE A 117 15.36 1.63 -8.33
C ILE A 117 13.99 2.12 -8.77
N ALA A 118 13.82 3.44 -8.92
CA ALA A 118 12.58 4.02 -9.46
C ALA A 118 12.24 3.44 -10.85
N GLU A 119 13.24 3.25 -11.71
CA GLU A 119 13.05 2.61 -13.02
C GLU A 119 12.66 1.13 -12.92
N ARG A 120 13.18 0.39 -11.93
CA ARG A 120 12.74 -1.00 -11.69
C ARG A 120 11.28 -1.07 -11.29
N VAL A 121 10.90 -0.24 -10.31
CA VAL A 121 9.50 -0.12 -9.84
C VAL A 121 8.57 0.28 -10.99
N ARG A 122 9.00 1.18 -11.88
CA ARG A 122 8.20 1.59 -13.04
C ARG A 122 7.97 0.45 -14.04
N ASN A 123 8.95 -0.44 -14.20
CA ASN A 123 8.95 -1.48 -15.24
C ASN A 123 8.72 -2.91 -14.69
N CYS A 124 8.30 -3.07 -13.44
CA CYS A 124 8.13 -4.39 -12.80
C CYS A 124 6.90 -5.17 -13.29
N GLY A 125 6.07 -4.60 -14.16
CA GLY A 125 4.87 -5.20 -14.75
C GLY A 125 3.70 -4.22 -14.74
N GLU A 126 2.51 -4.67 -15.15
CA GLU A 126 1.31 -3.80 -15.20
C GLU A 126 0.49 -3.85 -13.89
N ARG A 127 0.72 -4.83 -13.01
CA ARG A 127 -0.07 -5.03 -11.79
C ARG A 127 0.45 -4.13 -10.67
N PRO A 128 -0.41 -3.31 -10.00
CA PRO A 128 0.03 -2.37 -8.97
C PRO A 128 0.73 -3.05 -7.78
N MET A 129 0.32 -4.27 -7.43
CA MET A 129 0.97 -5.03 -6.36
C MET A 129 2.45 -5.32 -6.65
N LEU A 130 2.85 -5.47 -7.92
CA LEU A 130 4.25 -5.70 -8.27
C LEU A 130 5.11 -4.48 -7.97
N ALA A 131 4.59 -3.26 -8.16
CA ALA A 131 5.31 -2.04 -7.81
C ALA A 131 5.49 -1.90 -6.29
N PHE A 132 4.45 -2.26 -5.52
CA PHE A 132 4.54 -2.32 -4.06
C PHE A 132 5.62 -3.32 -3.62
N ASP A 133 5.57 -4.55 -4.12
CA ASP A 133 6.52 -5.61 -3.78
C ASP A 133 7.95 -5.26 -4.20
N GLU A 134 8.12 -4.68 -5.39
CA GLU A 134 9.44 -4.26 -5.91
C GLU A 134 10.03 -3.15 -5.03
N ALA A 135 9.27 -2.10 -4.72
CA ALA A 135 9.72 -1.05 -3.82
C ALA A 135 10.03 -1.58 -2.41
N HIS A 136 9.29 -2.59 -1.93
CA HIS A 136 9.48 -3.18 -0.62
C HIS A 136 10.81 -3.93 -0.49
N GLN A 137 11.36 -4.47 -1.58
CA GLN A 137 12.70 -5.07 -1.57
C GLN A 137 13.81 -4.05 -1.28
N TYR A 138 13.54 -2.76 -1.50
CA TYR A 138 14.49 -1.66 -1.39
C TYR A 138 14.18 -0.68 -0.25
N GLN A 139 13.43 -1.09 0.78
CA GLN A 139 13.03 -0.21 1.90
C GLN A 139 14.17 0.58 2.54
N LYS A 140 15.38 0.00 2.60
CA LYS A 140 16.58 0.65 3.16
C LYS A 140 17.08 1.86 2.36
N TRP A 141 16.63 2.00 1.11
CA TRP A 141 17.01 3.06 0.16
C TRP A 141 15.89 4.07 -0.08
N VAL A 142 14.78 3.95 0.66
CA VAL A 142 13.70 4.94 0.59
C VAL A 142 14.24 6.28 1.09
N ARG A 143 13.94 7.35 0.35
CA ARG A 143 14.27 8.73 0.71
C ARG A 143 13.97 9.03 2.19
N SER A 144 14.88 9.75 2.82
CA SER A 144 14.87 9.95 4.28
C SER A 144 13.66 10.78 4.79
N ASP A 145 13.08 11.63 3.95
CA ASP A 145 11.95 12.50 4.22
C ASP A 145 10.59 11.89 3.80
N TRP A 146 10.54 10.58 3.48
CA TRP A 146 9.35 9.95 2.93
C TRP A 146 8.07 10.18 3.75
N ARG A 147 8.17 10.14 5.08
CA ARG A 147 7.01 10.35 5.97
C ARG A 147 6.45 11.76 5.91
N GLN A 148 7.28 12.74 5.54
CA GLN A 148 6.88 14.14 5.42
C GLN A 148 6.24 14.42 4.05
N VAL A 149 6.68 13.71 3.00
CA VAL A 149 6.27 13.99 1.62
C VAL A 149 5.28 12.99 1.03
N ASN A 150 5.01 11.85 1.68
CA ASN A 150 4.18 10.79 1.09
C ASN A 150 2.78 11.26 0.65
N VAL A 151 2.10 12.11 1.44
CA VAL A 151 0.79 12.67 1.08
C VAL A 151 0.89 13.52 -0.19
N GLU A 152 1.88 14.42 -0.25
CA GLU A 152 2.12 15.25 -1.44
C GLU A 152 2.46 14.38 -2.67
N LYS A 153 3.29 13.35 -2.51
CA LYS A 153 3.65 12.45 -3.62
C LYS A 153 2.44 11.65 -4.12
N MET A 154 1.53 11.24 -3.24
CA MET A 154 0.27 10.61 -3.63
C MET A 154 -0.65 11.60 -4.37
N GLU A 155 -0.78 12.83 -3.86
CA GLU A 155 -1.55 13.88 -4.52
C GLU A 155 -1.06 14.14 -5.93
N ILE A 156 0.26 14.23 -6.15
CA ILE A 156 0.84 14.39 -7.50
C ILE A 156 0.43 13.21 -8.40
N ALA A 157 0.54 11.96 -7.91
CA ALA A 157 0.22 10.77 -8.70
C ALA A 157 -1.27 10.66 -9.04
N LEU A 158 -2.15 11.05 -8.12
CA LEU A 158 -3.60 11.10 -8.34
C LEU A 158 -3.98 12.25 -9.25
N HIS A 159 -3.46 13.46 -9.02
CA HIS A 159 -3.73 14.62 -9.84
C HIS A 159 -3.40 14.35 -11.30
N LEU A 160 -2.22 13.77 -11.59
CA LEU A 160 -1.85 13.37 -12.95
C LEU A 160 -2.83 12.37 -13.55
N LYS A 161 -3.24 11.34 -12.79
CA LYS A 161 -4.25 10.39 -13.26
C LYS A 161 -5.58 11.06 -13.58
N PHE A 162 -6.12 11.87 -12.67
CA PHE A 162 -7.42 12.52 -12.87
C PHE A 162 -7.39 13.63 -13.92
N THR A 163 -6.22 14.18 -14.26
CA THR A 163 -6.10 15.18 -15.34
C THR A 163 -5.80 14.56 -16.70
N GLN A 164 -5.16 13.39 -16.74
CA GLN A 164 -4.83 12.69 -17.98
C GLN A 164 -6.00 11.83 -18.50
N HIS A 165 -6.95 11.47 -17.65
CA HIS A 165 -8.14 10.66 -17.98
C HIS A 165 -9.43 11.48 -17.82
N PRO A 166 -9.99 12.05 -18.91
CA PRO A 166 -11.15 12.95 -18.84
C PRO A 166 -12.42 12.33 -18.24
N ASP A 167 -12.62 11.03 -18.43
CA ASP A 167 -13.69 10.24 -17.83
C ASP A 167 -13.55 10.16 -16.31
N LEU A 168 -12.33 9.94 -15.80
CA LEU A 168 -12.05 9.98 -14.36
C LEU A 168 -12.20 11.38 -13.79
N LYS A 169 -11.77 12.42 -14.52
CA LYS A 169 -12.00 13.82 -14.14
C LYS A 169 -13.49 14.07 -13.92
N ALA A 170 -14.32 13.68 -14.90
CA ALA A 170 -15.76 13.83 -14.83
C ALA A 170 -16.37 13.01 -13.69
N LEU A 171 -15.90 11.77 -13.47
CA LEU A 171 -16.34 10.91 -12.37
C LEU A 171 -16.08 11.57 -11.01
N LEU A 172 -14.88 12.11 -10.80
CA LEU A 172 -14.51 12.77 -9.54
C LEU A 172 -15.32 14.05 -9.29
N LEU A 173 -15.50 14.90 -10.32
CA LEU A 173 -16.32 16.10 -10.22
C LEU A 173 -17.80 15.77 -9.98
N GLY A 174 -18.29 14.71 -10.62
CA GLY A 174 -19.66 14.20 -10.50
C GLY A 174 -20.02 13.70 -9.10
N THR A 175 -19.05 13.51 -8.21
CA THR A 175 -19.30 13.19 -6.79
C THR A 175 -20.00 14.33 -6.02
N GLY A 176 -20.05 15.54 -6.59
CA GLY A 176 -20.62 16.69 -5.89
C GLY A 176 -19.87 16.94 -4.59
N ASP A 177 -20.61 17.24 -3.51
CA ASP A 177 -20.01 17.49 -2.19
C ASP A 177 -20.01 16.25 -1.29
N ALA A 178 -20.14 15.05 -1.87
CA ALA A 178 -20.04 13.81 -1.12
C ALA A 178 -18.64 13.65 -0.50
N ASP A 179 -18.61 13.14 0.73
CA ASP A 179 -17.36 12.67 1.33
C ASP A 179 -16.86 11.46 0.53
N ILE A 180 -15.56 11.42 0.26
CA ILE A 180 -14.90 10.33 -0.47
C ILE A 180 -14.06 9.55 0.54
N ILE A 181 -14.35 8.26 0.70
CA ILE A 181 -13.81 7.43 1.77
C ILE A 181 -13.23 6.14 1.20
N GLU A 182 -11.92 5.93 1.41
CA GLU A 182 -11.27 4.67 1.10
C GLU A 182 -11.62 3.65 2.20
N ASP A 183 -12.51 2.71 1.89
CA ASP A 183 -13.05 1.70 2.81
C ASP A 183 -12.13 0.47 2.92
N SER A 184 -10.81 0.71 2.96
CA SER A 184 -9.83 -0.35 3.16
C SER A 184 -9.92 -0.89 4.59
N PRO A 185 -10.17 -2.20 4.80
CA PRO A 185 -10.26 -2.76 6.15
C PRO A 185 -8.88 -2.92 6.81
N ARG A 186 -7.79 -2.74 6.06
CA ARG A 186 -6.41 -3.01 6.50
C ARG A 186 -5.55 -1.76 6.62
N ASP A 187 -5.85 -0.72 5.84
CA ASP A 187 -5.06 0.50 5.82
C ASP A 187 -5.74 1.60 6.64
N TYR A 188 -5.12 1.94 7.77
CA TYR A 188 -5.58 2.99 8.68
C TYR A 188 -4.99 4.38 8.36
N PHE A 189 -4.02 4.47 7.45
CA PHE A 189 -3.45 5.75 7.07
C PHE A 189 -4.13 6.27 5.81
N TRP A 190 -4.13 5.47 4.74
CA TRP A 190 -4.77 5.84 3.48
C TRP A 190 -6.29 5.68 3.54
N GLY A 191 -6.77 4.62 4.20
CA GLY A 191 -8.19 4.33 4.41
C GLY A 191 -8.66 4.46 5.86
N ILE A 192 -9.84 3.90 6.15
CA ILE A 192 -10.50 3.97 7.46
C ILE A 192 -10.27 2.75 8.36
N GLY A 193 -9.71 1.65 7.86
CA GLY A 193 -9.51 0.43 8.65
C GLY A 193 -10.81 -0.27 9.06
N VAL A 194 -10.68 -1.47 9.63
CA VAL A 194 -11.83 -2.32 10.01
C VAL A 194 -12.76 -1.68 11.05
N ASP A 195 -12.22 -0.86 11.96
CA ASP A 195 -12.99 -0.16 12.99
C ASP A 195 -13.41 1.27 12.59
N ARG A 196 -13.10 1.68 11.35
CA ARG A 196 -13.40 2.99 10.77
C ARG A 196 -12.73 4.19 11.47
N SER A 197 -11.68 3.97 12.26
CA SER A 197 -10.91 5.03 12.94
C SER A 197 -9.71 5.55 12.15
N GLY A 198 -9.44 4.99 10.97
CA GLY A 198 -8.35 5.38 10.10
C GLY A 198 -8.47 6.81 9.56
N ARG A 199 -7.35 7.32 9.05
CA ARG A 199 -7.20 8.72 8.67
C ARG A 199 -7.85 9.07 7.33
N ASN A 200 -8.12 8.10 6.46
CA ASN A 200 -8.67 8.34 5.12
C ASN A 200 -7.86 9.40 4.32
N GLU A 201 -6.52 9.35 4.37
CA GLU A 201 -5.71 10.36 3.66
C GLU A 201 -5.88 10.30 2.13
N LEU A 202 -6.21 9.14 1.56
CA LEU A 202 -6.46 9.02 0.12
C LEU A 202 -7.76 9.72 -0.26
N GLY A 203 -8.85 9.48 0.47
CA GLY A 203 -10.12 10.16 0.27
C GLY A 203 -10.00 11.68 0.43
N LYS A 204 -9.26 12.13 1.45
CA LYS A 204 -8.96 13.56 1.64
C LYS A 204 -8.14 14.16 0.48
N ALA A 205 -7.17 13.42 -0.07
CA ALA A 205 -6.41 13.86 -1.24
C ALA A 205 -7.31 14.01 -2.47
N LEU A 206 -8.23 13.06 -2.70
CA LEU A 206 -9.21 13.13 -3.79
C LEU A 206 -10.14 14.33 -3.66
N VAL A 207 -10.59 14.65 -2.43
CA VAL A 207 -11.39 15.85 -2.18
C VAL A 207 -10.60 17.12 -2.50
N ARG A 208 -9.32 17.21 -2.09
CA ARG A 208 -8.47 18.37 -2.43
C ARG A 208 -8.33 18.54 -3.95
N ILE A 209 -8.02 17.46 -4.66
CA ILE A 209 -7.91 17.45 -6.13
C ILE A 209 -9.26 17.84 -6.77
N ARG A 210 -10.38 17.36 -6.24
CA ARG A 210 -11.72 17.75 -6.74
C ARG A 210 -11.95 19.25 -6.65
N GLU A 211 -11.61 19.88 -5.53
CA GLU A 211 -11.78 21.33 -5.37
C GLU A 211 -10.83 22.11 -6.28
N GLU A 212 -9.57 21.68 -6.43
CA GLU A 212 -8.62 22.27 -7.39
C GLU A 212 -9.16 22.23 -8.83
N LEU A 213 -9.68 21.08 -9.26
CA LEU A 213 -10.24 20.90 -10.61
C LEU A 213 -11.53 21.71 -10.84
N ARG A 214 -12.30 22.02 -9.78
CA ARG A 214 -13.47 22.92 -9.86
C ARG A 214 -13.04 24.37 -10.07
N GLU A 215 -12.05 24.82 -9.30
CA GLU A 215 -11.51 26.18 -9.43
C GLU A 215 -10.97 26.42 -10.85
N GLU A 216 -10.31 25.42 -11.45
CA GLU A 216 -9.87 25.46 -12.85
C GLU A 216 -11.03 25.58 -13.86
N GLN A 217 -12.17 24.93 -13.60
CA GLN A 217 -13.35 24.98 -14.47
C GLN A 217 -14.06 26.33 -14.38
N ASP A 218 -14.18 26.88 -13.18
CA ASP A 218 -14.89 28.14 -12.94
C ASP A 218 -14.07 29.36 -13.34
N ASN A 219 -12.75 29.24 -13.42
CA ASN A 219 -11.84 30.35 -13.72
C ASN A 219 -10.73 29.98 -14.73
N PRO A 220 -11.08 29.73 -16.01
CA PRO A 220 -10.13 29.30 -17.03
C PRO A 220 -9.06 30.35 -17.39
N SER A 221 -9.20 31.59 -16.92
CA SER A 221 -8.27 32.71 -17.12
C SER A 221 -7.42 33.04 -15.90
N HIS A 222 -7.58 32.33 -14.77
CA HIS A 222 -6.72 32.48 -13.60
C HIS A 222 -5.56 31.50 -13.66
N ILE A 223 -4.37 32.03 -13.96
CA ILE A 223 -3.11 31.33 -13.72
C ILE A 223 -3.07 31.05 -12.20
N PRO A 224 -3.00 29.79 -11.74
CA PRO A 224 -2.94 29.50 -10.32
C PRO A 224 -1.71 30.18 -9.72
N THR A 225 -1.92 31.24 -8.94
CA THR A 225 -0.88 31.74 -8.05
C THR A 225 -0.76 30.72 -6.95
N ALA A 226 0.20 29.80 -7.13
CA ALA A 226 0.68 28.94 -6.07
C ALA A 226 0.77 29.76 -4.78
N ARG A 227 0.04 29.34 -3.74
CA ARG A 227 0.22 29.91 -2.40
C ARG A 227 1.71 29.88 -2.10
N ARG A 228 2.29 31.07 -1.96
CA ARG A 228 3.71 31.27 -1.65
C ARG A 228 3.99 30.73 -0.25
N ASP A 229 4.26 29.43 -0.15
CA ASP A 229 5.10 28.88 0.90
C ASP A 229 6.43 28.52 0.24
N SER A 230 7.49 29.22 0.65
CA SER A 230 8.79 29.28 -0.04
C SER A 230 9.61 27.97 0.00
N THR A 231 8.97 26.82 0.22
CA THR A 231 9.60 25.49 0.32
C THR A 231 8.92 24.42 -0.55
N ARG A 232 7.85 24.74 -1.31
CA ARG A 232 7.15 23.77 -2.18
C ARG A 232 7.50 24.03 -3.64
N LEU A 233 8.24 23.11 -4.26
CA LEU A 233 8.57 23.17 -5.70
C LEU A 233 7.28 23.14 -6.54
N SER A 234 7.24 23.99 -7.56
CA SER A 234 6.03 24.33 -8.31
C SER A 234 5.50 23.15 -9.14
N ILE A 235 4.17 22.99 -9.16
CA ILE A 235 3.43 21.94 -9.89
C ILE A 235 3.34 22.23 -11.40
N GLN A 236 3.88 23.37 -11.88
CA GLN A 236 3.65 23.86 -13.25
C GLN A 236 4.64 23.37 -14.33
N ASP A 237 5.50 22.40 -14.03
CA ASP A 237 6.30 21.71 -15.07
C ASP A 237 5.70 20.34 -15.48
N LEU A 238 4.50 19.98 -15.03
CA LEU A 238 4.01 18.58 -15.09
C LEU A 238 3.10 18.20 -16.27
N ALA A 239 2.68 19.12 -17.14
CA ALA A 239 1.74 18.81 -18.23
C ALA A 239 2.19 19.16 -19.66
N SER A 240 3.38 19.75 -19.86
CA SER A 240 3.73 20.35 -21.17
C SER A 240 4.49 19.45 -22.15
N LEU A 241 4.46 18.12 -22.02
CA LEU A 241 5.01 17.22 -23.04
C LEU A 241 4.15 15.97 -23.19
N VAL A 242 3.11 16.08 -24.02
CA VAL A 242 2.52 14.94 -24.73
C VAL A 242 3.15 14.91 -26.12
N PRO A 243 4.06 13.97 -26.45
CA PRO A 243 4.45 13.72 -27.82
C PRO A 243 3.55 12.64 -28.41
N THR A 244 2.71 13.06 -29.35
CA THR A 244 2.10 12.22 -30.35
C THR A 244 3.19 11.57 -31.23
N GLN A 245 2.97 10.31 -31.58
CA GLN A 245 3.61 9.52 -32.66
C GLN A 245 4.72 8.50 -32.27
N LEU A 246 4.38 7.23 -32.53
CA LEU A 246 5.27 6.09 -32.69
C LEU A 246 6.13 6.22 -33.96
N ALA A 247 7.40 5.82 -33.88
CA ALA A 247 8.05 4.70 -34.63
C ALA A 247 9.61 4.82 -34.49
N PRO A 248 10.44 3.86 -34.96
CA PRO A 248 11.29 3.07 -34.06
C PRO A 248 12.80 3.22 -34.33
N ASN A 249 13.57 2.47 -33.51
CA ASN A 249 14.89 1.90 -33.80
C ASN A 249 16.12 2.72 -33.38
N VAL A 250 16.76 2.31 -32.27
CA VAL A 250 18.19 2.56 -32.07
C VAL A 250 18.88 1.31 -31.52
N ASN A 251 19.96 1.00 -32.23
CA ASN A 251 20.88 -0.11 -32.12
C ASN A 251 21.64 -0.15 -30.78
N VAL A 252 21.86 -1.37 -30.28
CA VAL A 252 22.59 -1.66 -29.04
C VAL A 252 24.08 -1.76 -29.36
N GLN A 253 24.90 -1.02 -28.60
CA GLN A 253 26.33 -1.33 -28.53
C GLN A 253 26.87 -1.31 -27.11
N ARG A 254 27.66 -2.34 -26.86
CA ARG A 254 28.14 -2.94 -25.62
C ARG A 254 29.48 -2.32 -25.26
N CYS A 255 29.77 -2.10 -23.98
CA CYS A 255 31.15 -1.95 -23.51
C CYS A 255 31.33 -2.50 -22.09
N SER A 256 32.55 -2.93 -21.79
CA SER A 256 32.89 -4.03 -20.88
C SER A 256 34.00 -3.65 -19.89
N VAL A 257 33.79 -4.06 -18.62
CA VAL A 257 34.72 -4.71 -17.64
C VAL A 257 35.86 -3.90 -16.97
N LEU A 258 36.12 -4.33 -15.71
CA LEU A 258 37.32 -4.26 -14.80
C LEU A 258 37.12 -3.32 -13.60
N GLY A 259 37.40 -3.63 -12.33
CA GLY A 259 38.00 -4.78 -11.63
C GLY A 259 38.78 -4.30 -10.37
N SER A 260 38.94 -5.16 -9.35
CA SER A 260 39.82 -5.06 -8.12
C SER A 260 39.16 -4.49 -6.84
N GLY A 261 39.39 -4.96 -5.60
CA GLY A 261 40.31 -5.95 -5.00
C GLY A 261 40.24 -5.85 -3.45
N LEU A 262 40.58 -6.93 -2.74
CA LEU A 262 40.35 -7.24 -1.31
C LEU A 262 41.37 -6.64 -0.31
N GLY A 263 41.00 -6.58 0.98
CA GLY A 263 41.93 -6.48 2.12
C GLY A 263 41.27 -6.82 3.47
N VAL A 264 41.85 -7.78 4.23
CA VAL A 264 41.37 -8.34 5.50
C VAL A 264 42.29 -7.92 6.66
N ALA A 265 41.73 -7.58 7.83
CA ALA A 265 42.42 -7.59 9.13
C ALA A 265 41.42 -7.84 10.28
N SER A 266 41.85 -8.58 11.31
CA SER A 266 41.13 -9.02 12.52
C SER A 266 42.12 -9.00 13.71
N PRO A 267 41.73 -9.13 14.99
CA PRO A 267 40.65 -8.50 15.73
C PRO A 267 41.22 -7.74 16.95
N GLN A 268 40.89 -6.46 17.11
CA GLN A 268 40.90 -5.82 18.44
C GLN A 268 39.50 -5.30 18.70
N GLY A 269 38.95 -5.61 19.88
CA GLY A 269 37.56 -5.37 20.25
C GLY A 269 37.14 -3.96 19.83
N SER A 270 36.12 -3.88 18.98
CA SER A 270 35.88 -2.77 18.06
C SER A 270 35.65 -1.40 18.72
N GLY A 271 35.62 -1.31 20.05
CA GLY A 271 35.22 -0.09 20.75
C GLY A 271 33.80 0.36 20.39
N LEU A 272 33.03 -0.52 19.73
CA LEU A 272 31.66 -0.32 19.27
C LEU A 272 30.74 -1.21 20.11
N CYS A 273 29.49 -0.76 20.24
CA CYS A 273 28.43 -1.54 20.87
C CYS A 273 28.26 -2.88 20.17
N GLU A 274 28.33 -3.99 20.90
CA GLU A 274 28.22 -5.34 20.31
C GLU A 274 26.87 -5.57 19.62
N PHE A 275 25.81 -4.89 20.07
CA PHE A 275 24.47 -5.00 19.52
C PHE A 275 24.24 -4.15 18.26
N CYS A 276 24.44 -2.83 18.37
CA CYS A 276 24.12 -1.89 17.28
C CYS A 276 25.33 -1.39 16.49
N GLN A 277 26.55 -1.76 16.91
CA GLN A 277 27.81 -1.37 16.28
C GLN A 277 28.03 0.17 16.20
N VAL A 278 27.36 0.93 17.07
CA VAL A 278 27.58 2.36 17.27
C VAL A 278 28.53 2.57 18.45
N ARG A 279 29.36 3.62 18.40
CA ARG A 279 30.30 3.97 19.47
C ARG A 279 29.52 4.26 20.77
N PRO A 280 29.78 3.52 21.87
CA PRO A 280 29.04 3.69 23.11
C PRO A 280 29.34 5.05 23.74
N LYS A 281 28.30 5.69 24.30
CA LYS A 281 28.41 6.97 25.02
C LYS A 281 29.25 6.83 26.30
N PHE A 282 29.32 5.63 26.86
CA PHE A 282 30.14 5.29 28.02
C PHE A 282 31.36 4.49 27.57
N GLN A 283 32.56 4.97 27.90
CA GLN A 283 33.81 4.23 27.64
C GLN A 283 33.87 2.97 28.52
N ASN A 284 34.46 1.90 27.99
CA ASN A 284 34.66 0.61 28.67
C ASN A 284 33.39 -0.22 28.97
N HIS A 285 32.29 -0.01 28.24
CA HIS A 285 31.10 -0.87 28.36
C HIS A 285 30.74 -1.53 27.01
N PRO A 286 30.40 -2.84 26.97
CA PRO A 286 30.15 -3.58 25.72
C PRO A 286 28.91 -3.12 24.93
N TYR A 287 28.05 -2.32 25.56
CA TYR A 287 26.81 -1.80 24.94
C TYR A 287 26.68 -0.28 25.13
N CYS A 288 26.12 0.41 24.13
CA CYS A 288 25.95 1.88 24.14
C CYS A 288 24.85 2.41 25.06
N GLY A 289 24.00 1.53 25.59
CA GLY A 289 22.93 1.90 26.51
C GLY A 289 22.15 0.67 27.01
N ARG A 290 21.27 0.88 28.00
CA ARG A 290 20.46 -0.19 28.62
C ARG A 290 19.58 -0.94 27.63
N THR A 291 19.04 -0.26 26.62
CA THR A 291 18.23 -0.87 25.56
C THR A 291 19.04 -1.86 24.73
N CYS A 292 20.25 -1.49 24.30
CA CYS A 292 21.13 -2.37 23.54
C CYS A 292 21.64 -3.56 24.36
N ALA A 293 21.94 -3.34 25.66
CA ALA A 293 22.28 -4.44 26.57
C ALA A 293 21.12 -5.41 26.75
N THR A 294 19.89 -4.90 26.91
CA THR A 294 18.69 -5.73 27.12
C THR A 294 18.34 -6.52 25.86
N GLU A 295 18.41 -5.91 24.68
CA GLU A 295 18.10 -6.59 23.42
C GLU A 295 19.17 -7.60 23.01
N ALA A 296 20.44 -7.37 23.37
CA ALA A 296 21.50 -8.36 23.20
C ALA A 296 21.23 -9.67 23.97
N THR A 297 20.62 -9.60 25.17
CA THR A 297 20.26 -10.82 25.93
C THR A 297 19.12 -11.62 25.33
N LYS A 298 18.32 -11.03 24.44
CA LYS A 298 17.11 -11.63 23.86
C LYS A 298 17.29 -12.07 22.42
N THR A 299 18.47 -11.87 21.84
CA THR A 299 18.75 -12.11 20.43
C THR A 299 19.86 -13.15 20.26
N CYS A 300 19.85 -13.86 19.13
CA CYS A 300 20.87 -14.85 18.80
C CYS A 300 22.24 -14.17 18.67
N SER A 301 23.24 -14.64 19.39
CA SER A 301 24.58 -14.05 19.37
C SER A 301 25.28 -14.13 18.01
N PHE A 302 24.84 -15.02 17.11
CA PHE A 302 25.40 -15.17 15.76
C PHE A 302 24.65 -14.34 14.70
N CYS A 303 23.33 -14.50 14.61
CA CYS A 303 22.52 -13.90 13.52
C CYS A 303 21.63 -12.73 13.98
N ARG A 304 21.65 -12.38 15.27
CA ARG A 304 20.85 -11.32 15.92
C ARG A 304 19.32 -11.48 15.81
N SER A 305 18.83 -12.59 15.27
CA SER A 305 17.39 -12.93 15.26
C SER A 305 16.92 -13.44 16.63
N LYS A 306 15.65 -13.19 16.98
CA LYS A 306 15.06 -13.68 18.23
C LYS A 306 15.02 -15.23 18.26
N PRO A 307 15.57 -15.89 19.28
CA PRO A 307 15.52 -17.34 19.39
C PRO A 307 14.07 -17.82 19.53
N ARG A 308 13.70 -18.90 18.82
CA ARG A 308 12.36 -19.50 18.94
C ARG A 308 12.13 -20.18 20.29
N PHE A 309 13.19 -20.51 21.03
CA PHE A 309 13.14 -21.13 22.36
C PHE A 309 14.03 -20.32 23.33
N GLY A 310 13.39 -19.62 24.27
CA GLY A 310 13.97 -18.49 25.02
C GLY A 310 14.96 -18.82 26.15
N LYS A 311 15.84 -19.82 25.99
CA LYS A 311 16.89 -20.11 27.00
C LYS A 311 18.28 -20.41 26.44
N HIS A 312 18.48 -20.30 25.11
CA HIS A 312 19.77 -20.58 24.49
C HIS A 312 20.33 -19.35 23.75
N PRO A 313 21.66 -19.15 23.76
CA PRO A 313 22.31 -17.98 23.14
C PRO A 313 22.21 -17.97 21.61
N TYR A 314 21.73 -19.05 20.98
CA TYR A 314 21.57 -19.17 19.54
C TYR A 314 20.14 -19.55 19.17
N CYS A 315 19.66 -19.03 18.04
CA CYS A 315 18.31 -19.34 17.54
C CYS A 315 18.18 -20.72 16.88
N SER A 316 19.29 -21.37 16.51
CA SER A 316 19.31 -22.69 15.88
C SER A 316 20.66 -23.39 16.07
N ARG A 317 20.67 -24.72 15.92
CA ARG A 317 21.91 -25.52 15.89
C ARG A 317 22.86 -25.05 14.78
N THR A 318 22.32 -24.57 13.66
CA THR A 318 23.09 -23.99 12.56
C THR A 318 23.81 -22.71 12.99
N CYS A 319 23.14 -21.82 13.73
CA CYS A 319 23.78 -20.61 14.26
C CYS A 319 24.84 -20.93 15.32
N ALA A 320 24.58 -21.92 16.19
CA ALA A 320 25.58 -22.39 17.16
C ALA A 320 26.81 -22.99 16.47
N ALA A 321 26.61 -23.82 15.44
CA ALA A 321 27.70 -24.44 14.68
C ALA A 321 28.51 -23.42 13.86
N LYS A 322 27.87 -22.39 13.29
CA LYS A 322 28.56 -21.31 12.59
C LYS A 322 29.35 -20.41 13.55
N ALA A 323 28.82 -20.14 14.74
CA ALA A 323 29.54 -19.42 15.78
C ALA A 323 30.77 -20.20 16.29
N GLY A 324 30.66 -21.52 16.47
CA GLY A 324 31.78 -22.38 16.90
C GLY A 324 32.86 -22.63 15.84
N ARG A 325 32.61 -22.28 14.57
CA ARG A 325 33.60 -22.33 13.48
C ARG A 325 34.31 -20.99 13.23
N ALA A 326 33.87 -19.94 13.91
CA ALA A 326 34.42 -18.59 13.81
C ALA A 326 35.43 -18.27 14.94
N VAL A 327 35.89 -19.29 15.66
CA VAL A 327 36.97 -19.24 16.65
C VAL A 327 38.22 -19.82 16.03
#